data_AF-E4Q4Q9-F1
#
_entry.id   AF-E4Q4Q9-F1
#
_cell.length_a   1.000
_cell.length_b   1.000
_cell.length_c   1.000
_cell.angle_alpha   90.00
_cell.angle_beta   90.00
_cell.angle_gamma   90.00
#
_symmetry.space_group_name_H-M   'P 1'
#
loop_
_entity.id
_entity.type
_entity.pdbx_description
1 polymer ?
#
loop_
_entity_poly.entity_id
_entity_poly.type
_entity_poly.pdbx_seq_one_letter_code
_entity_poly.pdbx_strand_id
1 'polypeptide(L)'
;MSNHSGSYMLNYVLHKLDELGAFELLGEDKTLEFVRWLCTFTENRYDTNPHEILYGLGEKLKICYRCLQKKDDVAGEYPICKECSKS
;
A
#
# COMPACT_ATOMS: atom_id res chain seq x y z
N MET A 1 -3.54 -5.10 -19.42
CA MET A 1 -2.19 -5.66 -19.20
C MET A 1 -1.68 -4.85 -18.03
N SER A 2 -1.60 -5.44 -16.84
CA SER A 2 -1.31 -4.66 -15.64
C SER A 2 0.08 -4.03 -15.72
N ASN A 3 0.20 -2.78 -15.27
CA ASN A 3 1.44 -2.02 -15.29
C ASN A 3 2.31 -2.36 -14.08
N HIS A 4 2.86 -3.56 -14.10
CA HIS A 4 3.72 -4.09 -13.04
C HIS A 4 4.93 -3.21 -12.77
N SER A 5 5.58 -2.69 -13.83
CA SER A 5 6.75 -1.81 -13.68
C SER A 5 6.40 -0.51 -12.93
N GLY A 6 5.22 0.08 -13.23
CA GLY A 6 4.71 1.23 -12.50
C GLY A 6 4.44 0.92 -11.03
N SER A 7 3.84 -0.24 -10.74
CA SER A 7 3.58 -0.67 -9.37
C SER A 7 4.88 -0.83 -8.56
N TYR A 8 5.89 -1.52 -9.10
CA TYR A 8 7.16 -1.73 -8.40
C TYR A 8 7.98 -0.45 -8.27
N MET A 9 7.94 0.46 -9.27
CA MET A 9 8.55 1.77 -9.13
C MET A 9 7.96 2.54 -7.94
N LEU A 10 6.63 2.55 -7.79
CA LEU A 10 5.97 3.18 -6.65
C LEU A 10 6.32 2.48 -5.33
N ASN A 11 6.40 1.15 -5.33
CA ASN A 11 6.84 0.38 -4.17
C ASN A 11 8.24 0.82 -3.70
N TYR A 12 9.22 0.95 -4.61
CA TYR A 12 10.56 1.42 -4.26
C TYR A 12 10.55 2.85 -3.67
N VAL A 13 9.70 3.74 -4.21
CA VAL A 13 9.54 5.09 -3.65
C VAL A 13 8.96 5.05 -2.25
N LEU A 14 7.91 4.24 -2.01
CA LEU A 14 7.30 4.11 -0.69
C LEU A 14 8.28 3.52 0.34
N HIS A 15 9.07 2.52 -0.04
CA HIS A 15 10.14 1.99 0.81
C HIS A 15 11.18 3.07 1.12
N LYS A 16 11.54 3.89 0.13
CA LYS A 16 12.50 4.98 0.38
C LYS A 16 11.95 6.04 1.34
N LEU A 17 10.65 6.34 1.25
CA LEU A 17 9.98 7.23 2.20
C LEU A 17 9.96 6.64 3.61
N ASP A 18 9.73 5.33 3.73
CA ASP A 18 9.77 4.60 5.00
C ASP A 18 11.17 4.65 5.63
N GLU A 19 12.21 4.36 4.85
CA GLU A 19 13.62 4.45 5.29
C GLU A 19 14.00 5.85 5.81
N LEU A 20 13.40 6.90 5.25
CA LEU A 20 13.64 8.28 5.63
C LEU A 20 12.80 8.74 6.83
N GLY A 21 11.97 7.85 7.41
CA GLY A 21 11.09 8.16 8.54
C GLY A 21 9.87 9.02 8.16
N ALA A 22 9.51 9.06 6.87
CA ALA A 22 8.48 9.97 6.39
C ALA A 22 7.08 9.62 6.93
N PHE A 23 6.78 8.33 7.09
CA PHE A 23 5.48 7.89 7.61
C PHE A 23 5.33 8.15 9.11
N GLU A 24 6.41 8.03 9.87
CA GLU A 24 6.47 8.39 11.28
C GLU A 24 6.22 9.90 11.45
N LEU A 25 6.79 10.74 10.57
CA LEU A 25 6.57 12.19 10.58
C LEU A 25 5.14 12.59 10.18
N LEU A 26 4.56 11.90 9.20
CA LEU A 26 3.17 12.14 8.76
C LEU A 26 2.14 11.69 9.80
N GLY A 27 2.47 10.65 10.56
CA GLY A 27 1.51 9.96 11.43
C GLY A 27 0.57 9.04 10.66
N GLU A 28 -0.14 8.20 11.40
CA GLU A 28 -0.92 7.09 10.84
C GLU A 28 -2.06 7.56 9.92
N ASP A 29 -2.84 8.57 10.33
CA ASP A 29 -4.00 9.05 9.57
C ASP A 29 -3.60 9.64 8.22
N LYS A 30 -2.54 10.46 8.20
CA LYS A 30 -2.04 11.07 6.96
C LYS A 30 -1.31 10.07 6.06
N THR A 31 -0.64 9.09 6.65
CA THR A 31 -0.05 7.98 5.90
C THR A 31 -1.14 7.16 5.20
N LEU A 32 -2.22 6.81 5.91
CA LEU A 32 -3.37 6.11 5.33
C LEU A 32 -4.02 6.93 4.20
N GLU A 33 -4.26 8.22 4.44
CA GLU A 33 -4.84 9.14 3.44
C GLU A 33 -3.99 9.16 2.16
N PHE A 34 -2.68 9.33 2.30
CA PHE A 34 -1.72 9.38 1.19
C PHE A 34 -1.65 8.06 0.44
N VAL A 35 -1.45 6.94 1.13
CA VAL A 35 -1.31 5.61 0.51
C VAL A 35 -2.58 5.21 -0.20
N ARG A 36 -3.76 5.46 0.40
CA ARG A 36 -5.05 5.18 -0.22
C ARG A 36 -5.22 6.01 -1.50
N TRP A 37 -4.94 7.32 -1.43
CA TRP A 37 -5.00 8.19 -2.60
C TRP A 37 -4.07 7.70 -3.71
N LEU A 38 -2.82 7.36 -3.38
CA LEU A 38 -1.82 6.90 -4.33
C LEU A 38 -2.32 5.65 -5.07
N CYS A 39 -2.67 4.60 -4.34
CA CYS A 39 -3.15 3.34 -4.91
C CYS A 39 -4.39 3.55 -5.80
N THR A 40 -5.40 4.27 -5.31
CA THR A 40 -6.62 4.53 -6.09
C THR A 40 -6.33 5.39 -7.32
N PHE A 41 -5.50 6.41 -7.22
CA PHE A 41 -5.18 7.28 -8.33
C PHE A 41 -4.42 6.52 -9.43
N THR A 42 -3.40 5.75 -9.06
CA THR A 42 -2.53 5.08 -10.03
C THR A 42 -3.18 3.86 -10.66
N GLU A 43 -4.01 3.12 -9.92
CA GLU A 43 -4.81 2.02 -10.47
C GLU A 43 -5.75 2.56 -11.57
N ASN A 44 -6.48 3.63 -11.28
CA ASN A 44 -7.44 4.22 -12.24
C ASN A 44 -6.77 4.91 -13.44
N ARG A 45 -5.56 5.47 -13.28
CA ARG A 45 -4.91 6.29 -14.31
C ARG A 45 -3.86 5.53 -15.12
N TYR A 46 -3.20 4.56 -14.51
CA TYR A 46 -1.98 3.95 -15.03
C TYR A 46 -1.98 2.42 -14.98
N ASP A 47 -3.13 1.78 -14.67
CA ASP A 47 -3.30 0.32 -14.61
C ASP A 47 -2.32 -0.37 -13.64
N THR A 48 -1.95 0.31 -12.55
CA THR A 48 -1.07 -0.25 -11.49
C THR A 48 -1.87 -1.12 -10.52
N ASN A 49 -1.17 -1.97 -9.77
CA ASN A 49 -1.78 -2.88 -8.80
C ASN A 49 -1.39 -2.54 -7.35
N PRO A 50 -2.35 -2.20 -6.46
CA PRO A 50 -2.09 -1.95 -5.04
C PRO A 50 -1.38 -3.10 -4.30
N HIS A 51 -1.63 -4.35 -4.72
CA HIS A 51 -0.93 -5.53 -4.20
C HIS A 51 0.60 -5.41 -4.34
N GLU A 52 1.06 -4.92 -5.49
CA GLU A 52 2.48 -4.76 -5.80
C GLU A 52 3.04 -3.47 -5.20
N ILE A 53 2.25 -2.39 -5.22
CA ILE A 53 2.63 -1.10 -4.60
C ILE A 53 2.93 -1.29 -3.10
N LEU A 54 2.15 -2.12 -2.41
CA LEU A 54 2.24 -2.31 -0.96
C LEU A 54 3.06 -3.53 -0.53
N TYR A 55 3.71 -4.22 -1.48
CA TYR A 55 4.53 -5.39 -1.21
C TYR A 55 5.63 -5.06 -0.18
N GLY A 56 5.66 -5.82 0.92
CA GLY A 56 6.61 -5.63 2.03
C GLY A 56 6.38 -4.37 2.89
N LEU A 57 5.32 -3.58 2.65
CA LEU A 57 5.00 -2.38 3.43
C LEU A 57 3.67 -2.45 4.18
N GLY A 58 2.66 -3.10 3.61
CA GLY A 58 1.31 -2.99 4.17
C GLY A 58 1.14 -3.63 5.54
N GLU A 59 2.01 -4.58 5.97
CA GLU A 59 2.02 -5.05 7.37
C GLU A 59 2.49 -3.93 8.32
N LYS A 60 3.63 -3.28 8.01
CA LYS A 60 4.16 -2.15 8.81
C LYS A 60 3.14 -1.01 8.90
N LEU A 61 2.53 -0.66 7.78
CA LEU A 61 1.53 0.40 7.70
C LEU A 61 0.13 -0.05 8.19
N LYS A 62 -0.06 -1.35 8.44
CA LYS A 62 -1.35 -1.98 8.75
C LYS A 62 -2.41 -1.68 7.69
N ILE A 63 -2.05 -1.62 6.41
CA ILE A 63 -2.96 -1.29 5.29
C ILE A 63 -3.21 -2.54 4.46
N CYS A 64 -4.48 -2.94 4.32
CA CYS A 64 -4.88 -4.02 3.43
C CYS A 64 -4.80 -3.57 1.96
N TYR A 65 -4.10 -4.30 1.10
CA TYR A 65 -3.94 -3.92 -0.31
C TYR A 65 -5.26 -3.94 -1.10
N ARG A 66 -6.25 -4.74 -0.67
CA ARG A 66 -7.51 -4.90 -1.40
C ARG A 66 -8.54 -3.82 -1.07
N CYS A 67 -8.75 -3.52 0.23
CA CYS A 67 -9.74 -2.51 0.64
C CYS A 67 -9.12 -1.14 0.98
N LEU A 68 -7.79 -1.04 1.01
CA LEU A 68 -7.04 0.18 1.31
C LEU A 68 -7.45 0.84 2.64
N GLN A 69 -7.86 0.00 3.61
CA GLN A 69 -8.20 0.42 4.96
C GLN A 69 -7.12 -0.02 5.94
N LYS A 70 -7.02 0.71 7.05
CA LYS A 70 -6.23 0.28 8.20
C LYS A 70 -6.88 -0.94 8.86
N LYS A 71 -6.09 -1.98 9.10
CA LYS A 71 -6.52 -3.29 9.58
C LYS A 71 -5.40 -3.89 10.42
N ASP A 72 -5.66 -4.15 11.70
CA ASP A 72 -4.66 -4.73 12.62
C ASP A 72 -4.35 -6.21 12.33
N ASP A 73 -5.17 -6.88 11.51
CA ASP A 73 -5.05 -8.29 11.14
C ASP A 73 -4.37 -8.51 9.79
N VAL A 74 -3.72 -7.47 9.25
CA VAL A 74 -2.88 -7.56 8.06
C VAL A 74 -1.52 -8.14 8.45
N ALA A 75 -1.09 -9.20 7.76
CA ALA A 75 0.19 -9.87 8.03
C ALA A 75 0.84 -10.39 6.75
N GLY A 76 2.18 -10.44 6.74
CA GLY A 76 2.99 -10.99 5.67
C GLY A 76 3.31 -10.00 4.54
N GLU A 77 4.08 -10.49 3.57
CA GLU A 77 4.56 -9.70 2.42
C GLU A 77 3.42 -9.22 1.50
N TYR A 78 2.29 -9.94 1.52
CA TYR A 78 1.07 -9.63 0.78
C TYR A 78 -0.02 -9.19 1.77
N PRO A 79 -0.07 -7.89 2.10
CA PRO A 79 -0.83 -7.39 3.23
C PRO A 79 -2.33 -7.42 2.95
N ILE A 80 -3.02 -8.51 3.31
CA ILE A 80 -4.47 -8.67 3.17
C ILE A 80 -5.13 -8.92 4.53
N CYS A 81 -6.25 -8.25 4.81
CA CYS A 81 -7.03 -8.51 6.02
C CYS A 81 -7.93 -9.75 5.86
N LYS A 82 -8.39 -10.32 6.97
CA LYS A 82 -9.21 -11.55 6.99
C LYS A 82 -10.55 -11.39 6.27
N GLU A 83 -11.12 -10.19 6.22
CA GLU A 83 -12.36 -9.93 5.48
C GLU A 83 -12.12 -10.07 3.98
N CYS A 84 -11.06 -9.42 3.49
CA CYS A 84 -10.66 -9.43 2.10
C CYS A 84 -10.09 -10.79 1.64
N SER A 85 -9.48 -11.58 2.54
CA SER A 85 -8.90 -12.88 2.20
C SER A 85 -9.94 -13.98 1.98
N LYS A 86 -11.19 -13.75 2.40
CA LYS A 86 -12.32 -14.69 2.24
C LYS A 86 -13.18 -14.40 1.00
N SER A 87 -12.90 -13.30 0.31
CA SER A 87 -13.69 -12.75 -0.79
C SER A 87 -13.03 -12.98 -2.15
#